data_AF-A0A356WWC2-F1
#
_entry.id   AF-A0A356WWC2-F1
#
_cell.length_a   1.000
_cell.length_b   1.000
_cell.length_c   1.000
_cell.angle_alpha   90.00
_cell.angle_beta   90.00
_cell.angle_gamma   90.00
#
_symmetry.space_group_name_H-M   'P 1'
#
loop_
_entity.id
_entity.type
_entity.pdbx_description
1 polymer ?
#
loop_
_entity_poly.entity_id
_entity_poly.type
_entity_poly.pdbx_seq_one_letter_code
_entity_poly.pdbx_strand_id
1 'polypeptide(L)'
;MNAKLFKITATLLVAVFIGSCSNFETINTNPDQPSVASAPWLATNLITTVTSSATSTTKGFTEPYQQAKYLLFTERKEGTQYNYMGRANFSSRLTVLKNVNPMIEYAKKLSPELANSYEALGHFIRAWQFFHLTMSVGDIPYSEAIQGNEGIIKPKYDTQKDVFKGILNELDQANDLFSKGTDISGDFIYKGNVEKWRRLVNSFELYVLINLYKKTSDNDLNVIAKFKEVAQRPLMRDFNDNFAITYNTSKGYCYPWSNTPTDLNPFTQYTMLSTTYIDLLKQNQDRRLFYVAEPAESLLAQGKIASNFDAYIGVEPSDEYNSTIDKKNMNEYSDLNKRYVESATAEPVGLLCHWDLEFILAEAAVRGWIDSDAQTHYANGIRSSMRFYAHYVPDNYTHNVSMDDPYIASYPASVALAGNTENKIKQIISQKYMAGFFHNGYLAWFEFRRTGYPEFVLNPNSNMNPTDNTKFPTRWQYPQNEINYNTDNLNEAVQRQYNGSDDFNGIMWILKE
;
A
#
# COMPACT_ATOMS: atom_id res chain seq x y z
N MET A 1 -79.07 3.96 28.66
CA MET A 1 -77.97 3.44 29.50
C MET A 1 -76.95 4.57 29.70
N ASN A 2 -76.65 4.90 30.94
CA ASN A 2 -76.35 6.27 31.42
C ASN A 2 -74.97 6.83 31.03
N ALA A 3 -74.91 8.12 30.68
CA ALA A 3 -73.69 8.91 30.47
C ALA A 3 -72.72 8.95 31.68
N LYS A 4 -73.19 8.56 32.87
CA LYS A 4 -72.34 8.35 34.06
C LYS A 4 -71.52 7.06 33.99
N LEU A 5 -71.99 6.01 33.32
CA LEU A 5 -71.26 4.75 33.19
C LEU A 5 -70.07 4.92 32.24
N PHE A 6 -70.26 5.64 31.13
CA PHE A 6 -69.20 5.90 30.13
C PHE A 6 -68.03 6.73 30.68
N LYS A 7 -68.30 7.68 31.60
CA LYS A 7 -67.24 8.45 32.26
C LYS A 7 -66.43 7.61 33.25
N ILE A 8 -67.05 6.67 33.96
CA ILE A 8 -66.34 5.77 34.89
C ILE A 8 -65.49 4.75 34.11
N THR A 9 -65.97 4.21 32.99
CA THR A 9 -65.17 3.30 32.15
C THR A 9 -64.00 4.01 31.47
N ALA A 10 -64.17 5.27 31.05
CA ALA A 10 -63.11 6.06 30.44
C ALA A 10 -62.01 6.46 31.45
N THR A 11 -62.37 6.73 32.71
CA THR A 11 -61.37 7.03 33.77
C THR A 11 -60.63 5.78 34.25
N LEU A 12 -61.27 4.60 34.24
CA LEU A 12 -60.59 3.34 34.56
C LEU A 12 -59.64 2.86 33.45
N LEU A 13 -59.93 3.15 32.17
CA LEU A 13 -59.03 2.80 31.06
C LEU A 13 -57.77 3.68 30.99
N VAL A 14 -57.83 4.92 31.49
CA VAL A 14 -56.67 5.84 31.52
C VAL A 14 -55.75 5.54 32.72
N ALA A 15 -56.27 4.95 33.80
CA ALA A 15 -55.47 4.60 34.97
C ALA A 15 -54.66 3.29 34.83
N VAL A 16 -54.95 2.44 33.83
CA VAL A 16 -54.21 1.17 33.58
C VAL A 16 -53.00 1.37 32.64
N PHE A 17 -52.82 2.54 32.04
CA PHE A 17 -51.69 2.82 31.13
C PHE A 17 -50.47 3.52 31.77
N ILE A 18 -50.47 3.77 33.09
CA ILE A 18 -49.36 4.49 33.77
C ILE A 18 -48.45 3.53 34.57
N GLY A 19 -48.47 2.23 34.27
CA GLY A 19 -47.81 1.23 35.11
C GLY A 19 -47.14 0.06 34.40
N SER A 20 -46.47 0.27 33.27
CA SER A 20 -45.47 -0.70 32.78
C SER A 20 -44.66 -0.14 31.62
N CYS A 21 -43.49 0.42 31.92
CA CYS A 21 -42.29 0.44 31.06
C CYS A 21 -41.14 1.10 31.84
N SER A 22 -40.68 0.45 32.91
CA SER A 22 -39.50 0.90 33.66
C SER A 22 -38.23 0.09 33.37
N ASN A 23 -38.17 -0.70 32.29
CA ASN A 23 -36.97 -1.48 31.95
C ASN A 23 -36.81 -1.75 30.45
N PHE A 24 -37.03 -0.75 29.59
CA PHE A 24 -36.73 -0.91 28.15
C PHE A 24 -35.23 -0.76 27.85
N GLU A 25 -34.50 0.00 28.68
CA GLU A 25 -33.06 0.22 28.49
C GLU A 25 -32.21 -1.02 28.85
N THR A 26 -32.67 -1.87 29.76
CA THR A 26 -31.93 -3.06 30.23
C THR A 26 -32.18 -4.33 29.41
N ILE A 27 -33.21 -4.35 28.56
CA ILE A 27 -33.57 -5.51 27.70
C ILE A 27 -33.01 -5.35 26.27
N ASN A 28 -32.67 -4.14 25.84
CA ASN A 28 -32.11 -3.85 24.50
C ASN A 28 -30.64 -3.41 24.50
N THR A 29 -29.97 -3.38 25.64
CA THR A 29 -28.51 -3.27 25.68
C THR A 29 -27.91 -4.66 25.44
N ASN A 30 -27.49 -4.91 24.20
CA ASN A 30 -26.59 -6.03 23.92
C ASN A 30 -25.30 -5.81 24.74
N PRO A 31 -24.96 -6.66 25.73
CA PRO A 31 -23.80 -6.46 26.59
C PRO A 31 -22.46 -6.54 25.82
N ASP A 32 -22.48 -6.99 24.56
CA ASP A 32 -21.30 -7.13 23.69
C ASP A 32 -21.21 -6.05 22.58
N GLN A 33 -22.04 -5.01 22.59
CA GLN A 33 -21.82 -3.83 21.74
C GLN A 33 -21.04 -2.74 22.49
N PRO A 34 -19.90 -2.24 21.97
CA PRO A 34 -19.28 -1.04 22.50
C PRO A 34 -20.25 0.14 22.30
N SER A 35 -20.92 0.57 23.37
CA SER A 35 -21.95 1.62 23.32
C SER A 35 -21.39 3.04 23.27
N VAL A 36 -20.06 3.21 23.24
CA VAL A 36 -19.39 4.53 23.14
C VAL A 36 -18.11 4.41 22.29
N ALA A 37 -17.99 5.25 21.25
CA ALA A 37 -16.73 5.38 20.49
C ALA A 37 -15.58 5.84 21.41
N SER A 38 -14.38 5.30 21.22
CA SER A 38 -13.18 5.64 22.00
C SER A 38 -12.00 5.91 21.07
N ALA A 39 -10.98 6.63 21.56
CA ALA A 39 -9.76 6.87 20.80
C ALA A 39 -9.09 5.56 20.33
N PRO A 40 -8.92 4.52 21.17
CA PRO A 40 -8.41 3.22 20.72
C PRO A 40 -9.24 2.58 19.60
N TRP A 41 -10.58 2.59 19.70
CA TRP A 41 -11.43 1.99 18.68
C TRP A 41 -11.35 2.71 17.34
N LEU A 42 -11.31 4.05 17.36
CA LEU A 42 -11.12 4.87 16.17
C LEU A 42 -9.72 4.69 15.56
N ALA A 43 -8.68 4.56 16.39
CA ALA A 43 -7.33 4.23 15.94
C ALA A 43 -7.30 2.87 15.22
N THR A 44 -7.92 1.83 15.79
CA THR A 44 -8.04 0.52 15.12
C THR A 44 -8.68 0.65 13.75
N ASN A 45 -9.77 1.41 13.63
CA ASN A 45 -10.48 1.62 12.37
C ASN A 45 -9.61 2.36 11.33
N LEU A 46 -8.94 3.45 11.74
CA LEU A 46 -8.02 4.21 10.90
C LEU A 46 -6.87 3.32 10.39
N ILE A 47 -6.21 2.60 11.29
CA ILE A 47 -5.09 1.70 10.98
C ILE A 47 -5.55 0.57 10.06
N THR A 48 -6.70 -0.04 10.33
CA THR A 48 -7.27 -1.09 9.47
C THR A 48 -7.49 -0.57 8.05
N THR A 49 -8.06 0.63 7.90
CA THR A 49 -8.37 1.15 6.57
C THR A 49 -7.12 1.42 5.73
N VAL A 50 -6.05 1.96 6.33
CA VAL A 50 -4.79 2.21 5.60
C VAL A 50 -4.05 0.92 5.26
N THR A 51 -4.17 -0.12 6.10
CA THR A 51 -3.41 -1.36 5.92
C THR A 51 -4.15 -2.42 5.09
N SER A 52 -5.41 -2.75 5.42
CA SER A 52 -6.06 -3.96 4.90
C SER A 52 -6.87 -3.79 3.62
N SER A 53 -7.14 -2.56 3.19
CA SER A 53 -7.92 -2.31 1.97
C SER A 53 -7.28 -2.93 0.71
N ALA A 54 -5.94 -2.92 0.62
CA ALA A 54 -5.20 -3.50 -0.50
C ALA A 54 -5.18 -5.04 -0.53
N THR A 55 -5.44 -5.69 0.61
CA THR A 55 -5.45 -7.16 0.73
C THR A 55 -6.87 -7.72 0.96
N SER A 56 -7.89 -6.87 0.83
CA SER A 56 -9.27 -7.18 1.23
C SER A 56 -9.99 -8.17 0.31
N THR A 57 -9.48 -8.39 -0.89
CA THR A 57 -9.97 -9.42 -1.81
C THR A 57 -8.81 -10.16 -2.44
N THR A 58 -9.01 -11.44 -2.69
CA THR A 58 -8.05 -12.30 -3.35
C THR A 58 -7.53 -11.70 -4.67
N LYS A 59 -8.44 -11.24 -5.53
CA LYS A 59 -8.09 -10.71 -6.85
C LYS A 59 -7.50 -9.31 -6.79
N GLY A 60 -8.11 -8.42 -5.99
CA GLY A 60 -7.62 -7.05 -5.80
C GLY A 60 -6.20 -7.01 -5.22
N PHE A 61 -5.82 -8.01 -4.43
CA PHE A 61 -4.45 -8.12 -3.93
C PHE A 61 -3.41 -8.33 -5.05
N THR A 62 -3.77 -8.97 -6.17
CA THR A 62 -2.84 -9.17 -7.31
C THR A 62 -2.76 -7.97 -8.26
N GLU A 63 -3.77 -7.09 -8.29
CA GLU A 63 -3.86 -6.00 -9.28
C GLU A 63 -2.64 -5.08 -9.34
N PRO A 64 -2.07 -4.61 -8.21
CA PRO A 64 -0.89 -3.76 -8.25
C PRO A 64 0.34 -4.48 -8.83
N TYR A 65 0.44 -5.80 -8.59
CA TYR A 65 1.54 -6.63 -9.05
C TYR A 65 1.40 -7.00 -10.53
N GLN A 66 0.18 -7.11 -11.05
CA GLN A 66 -0.10 -7.18 -12.48
C GLN A 66 0.27 -5.86 -13.19
N GLN A 67 -0.14 -4.72 -12.62
CA GLN A 67 0.15 -3.40 -13.16
C GLN A 67 1.67 -3.17 -13.23
N ALA A 68 2.39 -3.52 -12.16
CA ALA A 68 3.86 -3.46 -12.07
C ALA A 68 4.58 -4.68 -12.65
N LYS A 69 3.90 -5.52 -13.44
CA LYS A 69 4.51 -6.61 -14.25
C LYS A 69 5.30 -7.65 -13.44
N TYR A 70 4.97 -7.91 -12.18
CA TYR A 70 5.56 -9.00 -11.41
C TYR A 70 5.00 -10.37 -11.82
N LEU A 71 3.72 -10.38 -12.17
CA LEU A 71 2.97 -11.57 -12.53
C LEU A 71 1.88 -11.23 -13.56
N LEU A 72 1.30 -12.26 -14.14
CA LEU A 72 0.13 -12.20 -14.99
C LEU A 72 -0.96 -13.17 -14.50
N PHE A 73 -2.17 -13.03 -15.02
CA PHE A 73 -3.33 -13.81 -14.61
C PHE A 73 -4.05 -14.42 -15.82
N THR A 74 -4.35 -15.72 -15.77
CA THR A 74 -4.86 -16.48 -16.93
C THR A 74 -6.31 -16.95 -16.79
N GLU A 75 -7.05 -16.51 -15.76
CA GLU A 75 -8.50 -16.79 -15.66
C GLU A 75 -9.28 -16.12 -16.79
N ARG A 76 -8.90 -14.88 -17.11
CA ARG A 76 -9.44 -14.03 -18.18
C ARG A 76 -8.42 -12.97 -18.53
N LYS A 77 -8.63 -12.24 -19.63
CA LYS A 77 -7.82 -11.07 -19.97
C LYS A 77 -8.02 -9.96 -18.91
N GLU A 78 -7.02 -9.73 -18.06
CA GLU A 78 -7.11 -8.73 -16.98
C GLU A 78 -6.68 -7.32 -17.42
N GLY A 79 -7.51 -6.33 -17.10
CA GLY A 79 -7.25 -4.94 -17.48
C GLY A 79 -5.92 -4.41 -16.93
N THR A 80 -5.64 -4.61 -15.64
CA THR A 80 -4.43 -4.10 -14.96
C THR A 80 -3.14 -4.72 -15.52
N GLN A 81 -3.14 -6.01 -15.86
CA GLN A 81 -2.05 -6.65 -16.59
C GLN A 81 -1.75 -5.91 -17.90
N TYR A 82 -2.80 -5.63 -18.69
CA TYR A 82 -2.72 -4.95 -19.99
C TYR A 82 -2.87 -3.42 -19.91
N ASN A 83 -2.56 -2.81 -18.75
CA ASN A 83 -2.52 -1.36 -18.55
C ASN A 83 -3.85 -0.60 -18.78
N TYR A 84 -4.99 -1.27 -18.67
CA TYR A 84 -6.27 -0.58 -18.51
C TYR A 84 -6.35 0.00 -17.10
N MET A 85 -6.29 1.32 -17.00
CA MET A 85 -6.60 2.04 -15.77
C MET A 85 -8.06 2.47 -15.78
N GLY A 86 -8.74 2.32 -14.66
CA GLY A 86 -10.09 2.81 -14.45
C GLY A 86 -10.10 4.20 -13.81
N ARG A 87 -11.22 4.52 -13.15
CA ARG A 87 -11.33 5.69 -12.27
C ARG A 87 -10.73 5.37 -10.90
N ALA A 88 -10.12 6.37 -10.26
CA ALA A 88 -9.68 6.28 -8.88
C ALA A 88 -10.88 6.17 -7.90
N ASN A 89 -10.59 5.81 -6.65
CA ASN A 89 -11.58 5.75 -5.58
C ASN A 89 -11.21 6.72 -4.44
N PHE A 90 -11.96 7.81 -4.31
CA PHE A 90 -11.77 8.77 -3.21
C PHE A 90 -12.52 8.35 -1.94
N SER A 91 -13.72 7.79 -2.07
CA SER A 91 -14.62 7.54 -0.94
C SER A 91 -13.99 6.62 0.11
N SER A 92 -13.31 5.55 -0.29
CA SER A 92 -12.63 4.64 0.64
C SER A 92 -11.49 5.32 1.42
N ARG A 93 -10.79 6.29 0.81
CA ARG A 93 -9.64 6.97 1.39
C ARG A 93 -10.01 8.18 2.24
N LEU A 94 -11.00 8.97 1.79
CA LEU A 94 -11.42 10.20 2.46
C LEU A 94 -12.39 9.91 3.62
N THR A 95 -13.32 8.96 3.49
CA THR A 95 -14.38 8.78 4.49
C THR A 95 -13.83 8.40 5.86
N VAL A 96 -12.74 7.63 5.93
CA VAL A 96 -12.14 7.24 7.21
C VAL A 96 -11.55 8.43 7.97
N LEU A 97 -11.11 9.47 7.26
CA LEU A 97 -10.47 10.65 7.87
C LEU A 97 -11.43 11.44 8.76
N LYS A 98 -12.75 11.26 8.62
CA LYS A 98 -13.75 11.84 9.55
C LYS A 98 -13.58 11.35 10.99
N ASN A 99 -12.91 10.21 11.18
CA ASN A 99 -12.66 9.62 12.50
C ASN A 99 -11.46 10.26 13.22
N VAL A 100 -10.62 11.04 12.52
CA VAL A 100 -9.39 11.64 13.09
C VAL A 100 -9.72 12.65 14.19
N ASN A 101 -10.55 13.65 13.91
CA ASN A 101 -10.89 14.68 14.91
C ASN A 101 -11.59 14.08 16.15
N PRO A 102 -12.62 13.21 16.00
CA PRO A 102 -13.21 12.53 17.16
C PRO A 102 -12.19 11.74 17.98
N MET A 103 -11.25 11.02 17.34
CA MET A 103 -10.21 10.26 18.03
C MET A 103 -9.35 11.17 18.92
N ILE A 104 -8.91 12.30 18.37
CA ILE A 104 -8.11 13.30 19.09
C ILE A 104 -8.91 13.91 20.25
N GLU A 105 -10.18 14.27 20.04
CA GLU A 105 -11.03 14.84 21.09
C GLU A 105 -11.33 13.85 22.23
N TYR A 106 -11.41 12.54 21.94
CA TYR A 106 -11.46 11.53 22.99
C TYR A 106 -10.13 11.40 23.73
N ALA A 107 -9.00 11.45 23.02
CA ALA A 107 -7.67 11.35 23.61
C ALA A 107 -7.34 12.53 24.55
N LYS A 108 -7.73 13.75 24.17
CA LYS A 108 -7.58 14.98 25.00
C LYS A 108 -8.24 14.87 26.38
N LYS A 109 -9.28 14.05 26.51
CA LYS A 109 -9.96 13.80 27.79
C LYS A 109 -9.21 12.83 28.70
N LEU A 110 -8.19 12.13 28.19
CA LEU A 110 -7.42 11.13 28.92
C LEU A 110 -6.10 11.72 29.44
N SER A 111 -5.22 12.21 28.55
CA SER A 111 -4.01 12.95 28.93
C SER A 111 -3.44 13.74 27.73
N PRO A 112 -2.62 14.78 27.97
CA PRO A 112 -1.90 15.50 26.91
C PRO A 112 -0.97 14.59 26.07
N GLU A 113 -0.28 13.64 26.68
CA GLU A 113 0.66 12.73 26.00
C GLU A 113 -0.08 11.74 25.09
N LEU A 114 -1.23 11.24 25.53
CA LEU A 114 -2.11 10.42 24.69
C LEU A 114 -2.67 11.26 23.54
N ALA A 115 -3.12 12.49 23.82
CA ALA A 115 -3.58 13.41 22.78
C ALA A 115 -2.52 13.61 21.69
N ASN A 116 -1.26 13.89 22.08
CA ASN A 116 -0.14 14.00 21.15
C ASN A 116 0.00 12.76 20.27
N SER A 117 -0.09 11.57 20.87
CA SER A 117 0.16 10.30 20.17
C SER A 117 -0.96 9.96 19.18
N TYR A 118 -2.22 10.18 19.55
CA TYR A 118 -3.35 9.98 18.62
C TYR A 118 -3.42 11.09 17.57
N GLU A 119 -3.04 12.32 17.89
CA GLU A 119 -2.93 13.42 16.90
C GLU A 119 -1.82 13.13 15.88
N ALA A 120 -0.66 12.66 16.33
CA ALA A 120 0.42 12.21 15.46
C ALA A 120 -0.02 11.08 14.52
N LEU A 121 -0.74 10.07 15.05
CA LEU A 121 -1.33 9.02 14.23
C LEU A 121 -2.33 9.61 13.21
N GLY A 122 -3.17 10.55 13.64
CA GLY A 122 -4.12 11.25 12.76
C GLY A 122 -3.44 11.93 11.57
N HIS A 123 -2.36 12.67 11.83
CA HIS A 123 -1.53 13.28 10.79
C HIS A 123 -0.91 12.25 9.85
N PHE A 124 -0.31 11.18 10.37
CA PHE A 124 0.25 10.13 9.53
C PHE A 124 -0.81 9.49 8.60
N ILE A 125 -1.99 9.15 9.14
CA ILE A 125 -3.06 8.51 8.37
C ILE A 125 -3.57 9.45 7.26
N ARG A 126 -3.74 10.74 7.56
CA ARG A 126 -4.12 11.75 6.56
C ARG A 126 -3.04 11.86 5.48
N ALA A 127 -1.78 12.07 5.85
CA ALA A 127 -0.65 12.14 4.94
C ALA A 127 -0.57 10.92 4.01
N TRP A 128 -0.73 9.70 4.56
CA TRP A 128 -0.76 8.45 3.79
C TRP A 128 -1.90 8.43 2.76
N GLN A 129 -3.13 8.74 3.19
CA GLN A 129 -4.30 8.72 2.29
C GLN A 129 -4.18 9.76 1.18
N PHE A 130 -3.78 11.00 1.51
CA PHE A 130 -3.62 12.06 0.52
C PHE A 130 -2.48 11.81 -0.44
N PHE A 131 -1.35 11.24 0.02
CA PHE A 131 -0.27 10.80 -0.85
C PHE A 131 -0.77 9.83 -1.93
N HIS A 132 -1.47 8.76 -1.53
CA HIS A 132 -1.98 7.78 -2.50
C HIS A 132 -3.01 8.38 -3.46
N LEU A 133 -3.87 9.27 -2.98
CA LEU A 133 -4.84 9.96 -3.83
C LEU A 133 -4.15 10.84 -4.87
N THR A 134 -3.22 11.70 -4.45
CA THR A 134 -2.56 12.62 -5.38
C THR A 134 -1.65 11.89 -6.36
N MET A 135 -0.98 10.82 -5.92
CA MET A 135 -0.20 9.95 -6.80
C MET A 135 -1.04 9.21 -7.84
N SER A 136 -2.36 9.09 -7.63
CA SER A 136 -3.26 8.44 -8.57
C SER A 136 -3.73 9.39 -9.68
N VAL A 137 -4.07 10.64 -9.34
CA VAL A 137 -4.85 11.52 -10.25
C VAL A 137 -4.30 12.94 -10.43
N GLY A 138 -3.37 13.40 -9.60
CA GLY A 138 -2.91 14.79 -9.59
C GLY A 138 -3.54 15.62 -8.47
N ASP A 139 -4.11 16.79 -8.81
CA ASP A 139 -4.81 17.69 -7.89
C ASP A 139 -5.99 16.97 -7.23
N ILE A 140 -6.21 17.23 -5.93
CA ILE A 140 -7.26 16.60 -5.11
C ILE A 140 -7.78 17.58 -4.07
N PRO A 141 -8.99 17.36 -3.50
CA PRO A 141 -9.39 18.03 -2.28
C PRO A 141 -8.44 17.70 -1.13
N TYR A 142 -7.86 18.73 -0.50
CA TYR A 142 -6.95 18.57 0.63
C TYR A 142 -7.26 19.55 1.77
N SER A 143 -7.09 20.86 1.56
CA SER A 143 -7.30 21.89 2.60
C SER A 143 -8.75 22.02 3.02
N GLU A 144 -9.67 21.72 2.11
CA GLU A 144 -11.12 21.72 2.34
C GLU A 144 -11.71 20.30 2.48
N ALA A 145 -10.87 19.27 2.46
CA ALA A 145 -11.33 17.90 2.57
C ALA A 145 -11.90 17.64 3.97
N ILE A 146 -12.96 16.83 4.04
CA ILE A 146 -13.57 16.33 5.30
C ILE A 146 -14.28 17.42 6.12
N GLN A 147 -14.54 18.60 5.53
CA GLN A 147 -15.21 19.72 6.19
C GLN A 147 -16.74 19.77 5.95
N GLY A 148 -17.36 18.62 5.66
CA GLY A 148 -18.80 18.54 5.41
C GLY A 148 -19.66 19.03 6.59
N ASN A 149 -19.21 18.78 7.82
CA ASN A 149 -19.88 19.27 9.04
C ASN A 149 -19.74 20.79 9.25
N GLU A 150 -18.76 21.41 8.58
CA GLU A 150 -18.53 22.86 8.57
C GLU A 150 -19.25 23.54 7.39
N GLY A 151 -20.04 22.78 6.62
CA GLY A 151 -20.82 23.27 5.48
C GLY A 151 -20.11 23.16 4.12
N ILE A 152 -18.85 22.71 4.08
CA ILE A 152 -18.10 22.56 2.83
C ILE A 152 -18.38 21.17 2.25
N ILE A 153 -19.42 21.12 1.41
CA ILE A 153 -19.90 19.88 0.76
C ILE A 153 -19.40 19.70 -0.67
N LYS A 154 -18.77 20.72 -1.23
CA LYS A 154 -18.12 20.74 -2.56
C LYS A 154 -16.71 21.31 -2.39
N PRO A 155 -15.78 20.54 -1.81
CA PRO A 155 -14.45 21.05 -1.51
C PRO A 155 -13.69 21.36 -2.80
N LYS A 156 -12.93 22.45 -2.80
CA LYS A 156 -12.03 22.79 -3.91
C LYS A 156 -10.94 21.73 -4.07
N TYR A 157 -10.32 21.71 -5.24
CA TYR A 157 -9.17 20.88 -5.55
C TYR A 157 -7.89 21.69 -5.43
N ASP A 158 -7.05 21.35 -4.46
CA ASP A 158 -5.74 21.96 -4.30
C ASP A 158 -4.75 21.40 -5.33
N THR A 159 -3.77 22.21 -5.69
CA THR A 159 -2.73 21.78 -6.63
C THR A 159 -1.93 20.64 -6.04
N GLN A 160 -1.45 19.72 -6.88
CA GLN A 160 -0.61 18.62 -6.41
C GLN A 160 0.62 19.12 -5.63
N LYS A 161 1.20 20.26 -6.01
CA LYS A 161 2.28 20.91 -5.24
C LYS A 161 1.83 21.27 -3.82
N ASP A 162 0.70 21.94 -3.67
CA ASP A 162 0.18 22.36 -2.36
C ASP A 162 -0.21 21.15 -1.50
N VAL A 163 -0.74 20.10 -2.11
CA VAL A 163 -1.00 18.82 -1.45
C VAL A 163 0.29 18.22 -0.89
N PHE A 164 1.38 18.19 -1.66
CA PHE A 164 2.67 17.69 -1.16
C PHE A 164 3.26 18.56 -0.05
N LYS A 165 3.13 19.90 -0.13
CA LYS A 165 3.52 20.79 0.97
C LYS A 165 2.74 20.47 2.25
N GLY A 166 1.44 20.23 2.10
CA GLY A 166 0.58 19.81 3.20
C GLY A 166 1.00 18.47 3.82
N ILE A 167 1.20 17.45 2.98
CA ILE A 167 1.63 16.12 3.41
C ILE A 167 2.95 16.19 4.20
N LEU A 168 3.96 16.92 3.70
CA LEU A 168 5.24 17.08 4.40
C LEU A 168 5.07 17.77 5.76
N ASN A 169 4.23 18.81 5.83
CA ASN A 169 3.93 19.47 7.09
C ASN A 169 3.20 18.56 8.09
N GLU A 170 2.25 17.73 7.63
CA GLU A 170 1.59 16.77 8.52
C GLU A 170 2.57 15.72 9.06
N LEU A 171 3.52 15.26 8.25
CA LEU A 171 4.55 14.30 8.68
C LEU A 171 5.53 14.92 9.69
N ASP A 172 5.89 16.20 9.53
CA ASP A 172 6.64 16.97 10.52
C ASP A 172 5.92 17.04 11.86
N GLN A 173 4.64 17.41 11.83
CA GLN A 173 3.80 17.48 13.01
C GLN A 173 3.69 16.11 13.70
N ALA A 174 3.53 15.04 12.92
CA ALA A 174 3.48 13.68 13.45
C ALA A 174 4.79 13.28 14.14
N ASN A 175 5.96 13.57 13.55
CA ASN A 175 7.26 13.31 14.19
C ASN A 175 7.40 14.05 15.53
N ASP A 176 7.06 15.35 15.53
CA ASP A 176 7.19 16.20 16.72
C ASP A 176 6.24 15.77 17.84
N LEU A 177 5.00 15.41 17.50
CA LEU A 177 4.00 14.96 18.46
C LEU A 177 4.32 13.56 19.02
N PHE A 178 4.73 12.59 18.18
CA PHE A 178 5.18 11.30 18.69
C PHE A 178 6.37 11.41 19.64
N SER A 179 7.29 12.36 19.40
CA SER A 179 8.43 12.61 20.30
C SER A 179 8.03 13.08 21.71
N LYS A 180 6.79 13.56 21.86
CA LYS A 180 6.19 14.06 23.12
C LYS A 180 5.02 13.17 23.55
N GLY A 181 4.87 12.00 22.93
CA GLY A 181 3.76 11.08 23.12
C GLY A 181 4.07 9.97 24.12
N THR A 182 3.12 9.03 24.24
CA THR A 182 3.23 7.78 25.00
C THR A 182 2.51 6.68 24.23
N ASP A 183 2.83 5.42 24.52
CA ASP A 183 2.23 4.28 23.85
C ASP A 183 0.69 4.31 23.88
N ILE A 184 0.07 3.95 22.75
CA ILE A 184 -1.38 4.02 22.53
C ILE A 184 -2.01 2.63 22.45
N SER A 185 -3.31 2.55 22.77
CA SER A 185 -4.11 1.34 22.54
C SER A 185 -4.79 1.40 21.15
N GLY A 186 -5.29 0.26 20.68
CA GLY A 186 -5.99 0.20 19.38
C GLY A 186 -5.07 0.06 18.16
N ASP A 187 -3.77 -0.16 18.38
CA ASP A 187 -2.80 -0.40 17.33
C ASP A 187 -2.39 -1.88 17.31
N PHE A 188 -2.73 -2.57 16.22
CA PHE A 188 -2.36 -3.97 15.99
C PHE A 188 -1.06 -4.13 15.18
N ILE A 189 -0.50 -3.04 14.65
CA ILE A 189 0.73 -3.06 13.82
C ILE A 189 1.96 -2.99 14.72
N TYR A 190 2.06 -1.96 15.56
CA TYR A 190 3.20 -1.76 16.47
C TYR A 190 2.86 -1.96 17.93
N LYS A 191 1.66 -2.48 18.23
CA LYS A 191 1.19 -2.74 19.59
C LYS A 191 1.24 -1.48 20.46
N GLY A 192 1.03 -0.32 19.85
CA GLY A 192 1.02 0.98 20.52
C GLY A 192 2.35 1.71 20.56
N ASN A 193 3.45 1.10 20.11
CA ASN A 193 4.79 1.65 20.29
C ASN A 193 5.00 2.94 19.48
N VAL A 194 5.01 4.10 20.15
CA VAL A 194 5.11 5.41 19.47
C VAL A 194 6.45 5.63 18.79
N GLU A 195 7.53 5.03 19.30
CA GLU A 195 8.85 5.12 18.67
C GLU A 195 8.91 4.39 17.31
N LYS A 196 8.19 3.26 17.16
CA LYS A 196 8.03 2.59 15.85
C LYS A 196 7.21 3.44 14.89
N TRP A 197 6.11 4.04 15.37
CA TRP A 197 5.32 4.98 14.56
C TRP A 197 6.14 6.18 14.10
N ARG A 198 6.94 6.77 15.00
CA ARG A 198 7.83 7.89 14.66
C ARG A 198 8.86 7.50 13.59
N ARG A 199 9.48 6.32 13.70
CA ARG A 199 10.39 5.79 12.67
C ARG A 199 9.69 5.61 11.33
N LEU A 200 8.46 5.09 11.33
CA LEU A 200 7.65 4.96 10.11
C LEU A 200 7.32 6.32 9.50
N VAL A 201 6.88 7.31 10.29
CA VAL A 201 6.57 8.66 9.84
C VAL A 201 7.74 9.27 9.08
N ASN A 202 8.93 9.27 9.70
CA ASN A 202 10.13 9.85 9.09
C ASN A 202 10.58 9.08 7.84
N SER A 203 10.46 7.75 7.86
CA SER A 203 10.80 6.92 6.71
C SER A 203 9.84 7.11 5.53
N PHE A 204 8.55 7.30 5.81
CA PHE A 204 7.55 7.64 4.80
C PHE A 204 7.74 9.06 4.27
N GLU A 205 8.14 10.01 5.11
CA GLU A 205 8.49 11.36 4.66
C GLU A 205 9.66 11.36 3.67
N LEU A 206 10.70 10.55 3.92
CA LEU A 206 11.78 10.33 2.93
C LEU A 206 11.25 9.69 1.64
N TYR A 207 10.28 8.76 1.74
CA TYR A 207 9.61 8.21 0.56
C TYR A 207 8.83 9.28 -0.23
N VAL A 208 8.12 10.19 0.44
CA VAL A 208 7.44 11.32 -0.22
C VAL A 208 8.46 12.21 -0.92
N LEU A 209 9.56 12.57 -0.24
CA LEU A 209 10.58 13.48 -0.76
C LEU A 209 11.34 12.90 -1.95
N ILE A 210 11.68 11.61 -1.96
CA ILE A 210 12.35 11.00 -3.11
C ILE A 210 11.43 10.93 -4.34
N ASN A 211 10.11 10.82 -4.13
CA ASN A 211 9.14 10.91 -5.22
C ASN A 211 9.14 12.30 -5.88
N LEU A 212 9.54 13.34 -5.16
CA LEU A 212 9.65 14.72 -5.62
C LEU A 212 11.01 15.03 -6.29
N TYR A 213 11.80 14.04 -6.73
CA TYR A 213 13.14 14.29 -7.26
C TYR A 213 13.20 15.24 -8.48
N LYS A 214 12.15 15.25 -9.31
CA LYS A 214 12.00 16.21 -10.44
C LYS A 214 11.65 17.64 -9.98
N LYS A 215 11.41 17.84 -8.69
CA LYS A 215 10.97 19.11 -8.07
C LYS A 215 12.00 19.68 -7.11
N THR A 216 13.24 19.24 -7.24
CA THR A 216 14.37 19.73 -6.43
C THR A 216 14.71 21.20 -6.66
N SER A 217 14.31 21.77 -7.80
CA SER A 217 14.44 23.20 -8.10
C SER A 217 13.32 24.06 -7.50
N ASP A 218 12.29 23.46 -6.89
CA ASP A 218 11.18 24.19 -6.27
C ASP A 218 11.58 24.73 -4.89
N ASN A 219 11.75 26.04 -4.78
CA ASN A 219 12.19 26.71 -3.55
C ASN A 219 11.20 26.57 -2.39
N ASP A 220 9.90 26.41 -2.67
CA ASP A 220 8.89 26.30 -1.61
C ASP A 220 8.92 24.91 -0.96
N LEU A 221 9.26 23.88 -1.74
CA LEU A 221 9.38 22.52 -1.25
C LEU A 221 10.75 22.24 -0.64
N ASN A 222 11.80 22.89 -1.15
CA ASN A 222 13.18 22.75 -0.68
C ASN A 222 13.59 21.28 -0.45
N VAL A 223 13.26 20.43 -1.43
CA VAL A 223 13.23 18.96 -1.31
C VAL A 223 14.53 18.39 -0.75
N ILE A 224 15.68 18.83 -1.25
CA ILE A 224 16.99 18.29 -0.85
C ILE A 224 17.31 18.66 0.61
N ALA A 225 17.11 19.93 0.99
CA ALA A 225 17.40 20.34 2.37
C ALA A 225 16.47 19.65 3.36
N LYS A 226 15.19 19.50 2.98
CA LYS A 226 14.20 18.78 3.77
C LYS A 226 14.57 17.30 3.91
N PHE A 227 14.99 16.65 2.82
CA PHE A 227 15.45 15.26 2.86
C PHE A 227 16.65 15.09 3.80
N LYS A 228 17.66 15.98 3.72
CA LYS A 228 18.82 15.95 4.62
C LYS A 228 18.43 16.04 6.09
N GLU A 229 17.48 16.92 6.40
CA GLU A 229 16.99 17.13 7.76
C GLU A 229 16.26 15.89 8.29
N VAL A 230 15.32 15.36 7.51
CA VAL A 230 14.54 14.15 7.87
C VAL A 230 15.45 12.93 8.01
N ALA A 231 16.49 12.80 7.18
CA ALA A 231 17.44 11.69 7.23
C ALA A 231 18.25 11.63 8.54
N GLN A 232 18.26 12.70 9.35
CA GLN A 232 18.89 12.72 10.68
C GLN A 232 17.92 12.33 11.81
N ARG A 233 16.62 12.18 11.52
CA ARG A 233 15.62 11.77 12.50
C ARG A 233 15.68 10.25 12.74
N PRO A 234 14.97 9.70 13.75
CA PRO A 234 14.85 8.26 13.90
C PRO A 234 14.15 7.64 12.68
N LEU A 235 14.80 6.67 12.03
CA LEU A 235 14.30 5.93 10.86
C LEU A 235 14.16 4.44 11.17
N MET A 236 13.40 3.68 10.36
CA MET A 236 13.30 2.22 10.47
C MET A 236 14.70 1.57 10.51
N ARG A 237 14.86 0.47 11.25
CA ARG A 237 16.19 -0.14 11.52
C ARG A 237 16.39 -1.52 10.88
N ASP A 238 15.30 -2.27 10.74
CA ASP A 238 15.27 -3.60 10.15
C ASP A 238 13.82 -3.95 9.77
N PHE A 239 13.60 -5.18 9.29
CA PHE A 239 12.28 -5.64 8.89
C PHE A 239 11.27 -5.73 10.07
N ASN A 240 11.70 -5.69 11.33
CA ASN A 240 10.79 -5.64 12.50
C ASN A 240 10.16 -4.25 12.70
N ASP A 241 10.70 -3.22 12.05
CA ASP A 241 10.11 -1.88 11.98
C ASP A 241 9.29 -1.67 10.70
N ASN A 242 9.09 -2.70 9.86
CA ASN A 242 8.24 -2.61 8.65
C ASN A 242 6.80 -2.21 9.00
N PHE A 243 6.22 -1.32 8.19
CA PHE A 243 4.78 -1.07 8.24
C PHE A 243 4.06 -2.15 7.46
N ALA A 244 3.67 -3.22 8.17
CA ALA A 244 3.16 -4.44 7.55
C ALA A 244 1.96 -5.02 8.31
N ILE A 245 1.06 -5.65 7.56
CA ILE A 245 0.01 -6.49 8.14
C ILE A 245 0.58 -7.87 8.41
N THR A 246 0.32 -8.39 9.61
CA THR A 246 0.65 -9.78 9.98
C THR A 246 -0.60 -10.65 9.99
N TYR A 247 -0.44 -11.90 9.62
CA TYR A 247 -1.51 -12.90 9.58
C TYR A 247 -1.30 -13.97 10.66
N ASN A 248 -2.38 -14.66 11.03
CA ASN A 248 -2.36 -15.72 12.01
C ASN A 248 -3.27 -16.89 11.60
N THR A 249 -3.34 -17.93 12.42
CA THR A 249 -4.11 -19.15 12.14
C THR A 249 -5.56 -19.09 12.64
N SER A 250 -6.18 -17.91 12.64
CA SER A 250 -7.59 -17.73 13.00
C SER A 250 -8.39 -17.38 11.76
N LYS A 251 -9.58 -17.97 11.63
CA LYS A 251 -10.49 -17.69 10.51
C LYS A 251 -10.73 -16.19 10.34
N GLY A 252 -10.56 -15.68 9.13
CA GLY A 252 -10.66 -14.25 8.79
C GLY A 252 -9.39 -13.43 9.05
N TYR A 253 -8.33 -14.04 9.59
CA TYR A 253 -7.02 -13.42 9.82
C TYR A 253 -5.86 -14.19 9.17
N CYS A 254 -6.19 -15.20 8.35
CA CYS A 254 -5.22 -15.89 7.51
C CYS A 254 -4.75 -15.00 6.35
N TYR A 255 -3.62 -15.34 5.75
CA TYR A 255 -3.12 -14.71 4.54
C TYR A 255 -4.20 -14.71 3.44
N PRO A 256 -4.32 -13.68 2.59
CA PRO A 256 -5.46 -13.52 1.68
C PRO A 256 -5.73 -14.71 0.75
N TRP A 257 -4.71 -15.51 0.45
CA TRP A 257 -4.81 -16.69 -0.42
C TRP A 257 -4.63 -18.02 0.29
N SER A 258 -4.47 -18.01 1.62
CA SER A 258 -4.43 -19.25 2.40
C SER A 258 -5.66 -20.08 2.10
N ASN A 259 -5.45 -21.34 1.72
CA ASN A 259 -6.47 -22.36 1.59
C ASN A 259 -6.13 -23.53 2.52
N THR A 260 -6.16 -23.25 3.82
CA THR A 260 -5.88 -24.22 4.88
C THR A 260 -7.19 -24.66 5.54
N PRO A 261 -7.23 -25.80 6.27
CA PRO A 261 -8.45 -26.24 6.96
C PRO A 261 -9.07 -25.20 7.90
N THR A 262 -8.25 -24.28 8.43
CA THR A 262 -8.68 -23.16 9.29
C THR A 262 -9.53 -22.13 8.55
N ASP A 263 -9.16 -21.82 7.31
CA ASP A 263 -9.81 -20.80 6.49
C ASP A 263 -9.74 -21.24 5.04
N LEU A 264 -10.74 -22.03 4.64
CA LEU A 264 -10.84 -22.58 3.29
C LEU A 264 -11.13 -21.44 2.32
N ASN A 265 -10.25 -21.26 1.34
CA ASN A 265 -10.41 -20.30 0.27
C ASN A 265 -10.65 -21.06 -1.05
N PRO A 266 -11.88 -21.06 -1.59
CA PRO A 266 -12.18 -21.78 -2.82
C PRO A 266 -11.60 -21.09 -4.07
N PHE A 267 -10.98 -19.91 -3.92
CA PHE A 267 -10.41 -19.18 -5.03
C PHE A 267 -9.12 -19.85 -5.52
N THR A 268 -9.11 -20.22 -6.80
CA THR A 268 -7.92 -20.76 -7.48
C THR A 268 -7.06 -19.62 -8.00
N GLN A 269 -5.76 -19.62 -7.69
CA GLN A 269 -4.81 -18.67 -8.27
C GLN A 269 -4.45 -19.10 -9.69
N TYR A 270 -4.75 -18.25 -10.68
CA TYR A 270 -4.39 -18.45 -12.09
C TYR A 270 -3.16 -17.62 -12.45
N THR A 271 -2.20 -17.56 -11.55
CA THR A 271 -1.00 -16.74 -11.68
C THR A 271 0.05 -17.42 -12.55
N MET A 272 0.90 -16.60 -13.17
CA MET A 272 2.20 -17.00 -13.70
C MET A 272 3.16 -15.84 -13.42
N LEU A 273 4.38 -16.14 -12.99
CA LEU A 273 5.39 -15.12 -12.73
C LEU A 273 5.95 -14.56 -14.04
N SER A 274 6.28 -13.27 -14.04
CA SER A 274 6.69 -12.59 -15.26
C SER A 274 8.14 -12.86 -15.64
N THR A 275 8.46 -12.74 -16.93
CA THR A 275 9.85 -12.60 -17.43
C THR A 275 10.58 -11.45 -16.73
N THR A 276 9.95 -10.29 -16.62
CA THR A 276 10.52 -9.09 -15.96
C THR A 276 11.04 -9.42 -14.56
N TYR A 277 10.30 -10.20 -13.77
CA TYR A 277 10.68 -10.55 -12.41
C TYR A 277 11.64 -11.75 -12.33
N ILE A 278 11.30 -12.86 -13.00
CA ILE A 278 12.10 -14.09 -12.97
C ILE A 278 13.49 -13.86 -13.56
N ASP A 279 13.60 -13.15 -14.68
CA ASP A 279 14.88 -12.93 -15.34
C ASP A 279 15.77 -11.98 -14.55
N LEU A 280 15.21 -10.97 -13.86
CA LEU A 280 15.97 -10.13 -12.93
C LEU A 280 16.61 -10.97 -11.82
N LEU A 281 15.85 -11.87 -11.19
CA LEU A 281 16.38 -12.76 -10.15
C LEU A 281 17.46 -13.70 -10.69
N LYS A 282 17.26 -14.29 -11.88
CA LYS A 282 18.22 -15.20 -12.52
C LYS A 282 19.51 -14.48 -12.93
N GLN A 283 19.41 -13.30 -13.54
CA GLN A 283 20.57 -12.49 -13.96
C GLN A 283 21.44 -12.09 -12.77
N ASN A 284 20.82 -11.87 -11.60
CA ASN A 284 21.54 -11.52 -10.37
C ASN A 284 21.95 -12.74 -9.53
N GLN A 285 21.64 -13.97 -9.96
CA GLN A 285 21.83 -15.20 -9.17
C GLN A 285 21.22 -15.08 -7.76
N ASP A 286 20.03 -14.49 -7.70
CA ASP A 286 19.35 -14.14 -6.46
C ASP A 286 18.53 -15.31 -5.91
N ARG A 287 18.91 -15.80 -4.72
CA ARG A 287 18.23 -16.94 -4.09
C ARG A 287 16.78 -16.64 -3.68
N ARG A 288 16.33 -15.38 -3.67
CA ARG A 288 14.90 -15.06 -3.45
C ARG A 288 14.00 -15.74 -4.47
N LEU A 289 14.50 -16.08 -5.67
CA LEU A 289 13.77 -16.88 -6.67
C LEU A 289 13.13 -18.14 -6.07
N PHE A 290 13.92 -18.91 -5.31
CA PHE A 290 13.46 -20.18 -4.73
C PHE A 290 12.44 -20.01 -3.60
N TYR A 291 12.26 -18.78 -3.10
CA TYR A 291 11.36 -18.43 -1.99
C TYR A 291 10.03 -17.82 -2.48
N VAL A 292 9.99 -17.35 -3.74
CA VAL A 292 8.83 -16.64 -4.32
C VAL A 292 8.16 -17.42 -5.44
N ALA A 293 8.88 -18.35 -6.08
CA ALA A 293 8.41 -19.11 -7.24
C ALA A 293 8.42 -20.62 -7.01
N GLU A 294 7.53 -21.33 -7.70
CA GLU A 294 7.68 -22.77 -7.99
C GLU A 294 8.44 -22.97 -9.31
N PRO A 295 9.22 -24.05 -9.44
CA PRO A 295 9.82 -24.44 -10.72
C PRO A 295 8.72 -24.77 -11.74
N ALA A 296 9.01 -24.54 -13.01
CA ALA A 296 8.08 -24.87 -14.09
C ALA A 296 7.99 -26.39 -14.28
N GLU A 297 6.77 -26.93 -14.30
CA GLU A 297 6.56 -28.37 -14.42
C GLU A 297 7.13 -28.93 -15.73
N SER A 298 7.04 -28.18 -16.83
CA SER A 298 7.63 -28.60 -18.12
C SER A 298 9.15 -28.74 -18.07
N LEU A 299 9.84 -27.94 -17.25
CA LEU A 299 11.29 -28.02 -17.07
C LEU A 299 11.67 -29.15 -16.12
N LEU A 300 10.88 -29.40 -15.07
CA LEU A 300 11.05 -30.58 -14.22
C LEU A 300 10.87 -31.88 -15.02
N ALA A 301 9.87 -31.92 -15.91
CA ALA A 301 9.65 -33.06 -16.80
C ALA A 301 10.83 -33.30 -17.77
N GLN A 302 11.63 -32.27 -18.06
CA GLN A 302 12.88 -32.36 -18.84
C GLN A 302 14.10 -32.72 -17.97
N GLY A 303 13.92 -33.01 -16.68
CA GLY A 303 15.00 -33.40 -15.76
C GLY A 303 15.73 -32.24 -15.10
N LYS A 304 15.21 -31.00 -15.20
CA LYS A 304 15.71 -29.88 -14.38
C LYS A 304 15.34 -30.11 -12.92
N ILE A 305 16.15 -29.54 -12.02
CA ILE A 305 15.99 -29.70 -10.57
C ILE A 305 15.54 -28.40 -9.94
N ALA A 306 14.63 -28.47 -8.98
CA ALA A 306 14.03 -27.31 -8.33
C ALA A 306 15.06 -26.40 -7.62
N SER A 307 16.21 -26.94 -7.22
CA SER A 307 17.30 -26.16 -6.60
C SER A 307 18.19 -25.41 -7.60
N ASN A 308 17.86 -25.42 -8.89
CA ASN A 308 18.62 -24.73 -9.94
C ASN A 308 17.77 -23.63 -10.61
N PHE A 309 18.39 -22.48 -10.88
CA PHE A 309 17.79 -21.34 -11.58
C PHE A 309 17.22 -21.70 -12.96
N ASP A 310 17.75 -22.74 -13.61
CA ASP A 310 17.28 -23.20 -14.93
C ASP A 310 15.96 -23.99 -14.91
N ALA A 311 15.42 -24.30 -13.72
CA ALA A 311 14.08 -24.87 -13.55
C ALA A 311 12.96 -23.80 -13.53
N TYR A 312 13.32 -22.51 -13.65
CA TYR A 312 12.39 -21.40 -13.53
C TYR A 312 12.31 -20.59 -14.82
N ILE A 313 11.09 -20.25 -15.24
CA ILE A 313 10.81 -19.49 -16.45
C ILE A 313 9.63 -18.54 -16.21
N GLY A 314 9.81 -17.27 -16.56
CA GLY A 314 8.74 -16.29 -16.55
C GLY A 314 7.99 -16.26 -17.89
N VAL A 315 6.78 -15.70 -17.87
CA VAL A 315 6.00 -15.40 -19.09
C VAL A 315 5.88 -13.89 -19.26
N GLU A 316 5.99 -13.37 -20.48
CA GLU A 316 5.94 -11.93 -20.73
C GLU A 316 4.50 -11.40 -20.54
N PRO A 317 4.22 -10.54 -19.55
CA PRO A 317 2.84 -10.11 -19.26
C PRO A 317 2.18 -9.30 -20.38
N SER A 318 2.98 -8.71 -21.27
CA SER A 318 2.52 -7.95 -22.44
C SER A 318 2.25 -8.81 -23.68
N ASP A 319 2.56 -10.12 -23.66
CA ASP A 319 2.16 -11.02 -24.75
C ASP A 319 0.65 -11.03 -24.94
N GLU A 320 0.17 -11.30 -26.16
CA GLU A 320 -1.27 -11.44 -26.40
C GLU A 320 -1.86 -12.57 -25.55
N TYR A 321 -3.09 -12.37 -25.04
CA TYR A 321 -3.71 -13.27 -24.07
C TYR A 321 -3.69 -14.75 -24.49
N ASN A 322 -3.98 -15.06 -25.75
CA ASN A 322 -3.95 -16.43 -26.25
C ASN A 322 -2.55 -17.08 -26.15
N SER A 323 -1.48 -16.32 -26.39
CA SER A 323 -0.10 -16.80 -26.21
C SER A 323 0.15 -17.19 -24.75
N THR A 324 -0.32 -16.36 -23.80
CA THR A 324 -0.17 -16.66 -22.37
C THR A 324 -0.97 -17.91 -21.95
N ILE A 325 -2.13 -18.14 -22.57
CA ILE A 325 -2.92 -19.36 -22.36
C ILE A 325 -2.23 -20.59 -22.94
N ASP A 326 -1.62 -20.49 -24.11
CA ASP A 326 -0.84 -21.59 -24.70
C ASP A 326 0.31 -22.01 -23.77
N LYS A 327 1.03 -21.04 -23.20
CA LYS A 327 2.08 -21.28 -22.19
C LYS A 327 1.56 -21.97 -20.93
N LYS A 328 0.39 -21.53 -20.41
CA LYS A 328 -0.27 -22.17 -19.27
C LYS A 328 -0.61 -23.63 -19.59
N ASN A 329 -1.20 -23.90 -20.76
CA ASN A 329 -1.60 -25.25 -21.18
C ASN A 329 -0.42 -26.20 -21.41
N MET A 330 0.74 -25.67 -21.79
CA MET A 330 1.98 -26.44 -21.96
C MET A 330 2.80 -26.56 -20.66
N ASN A 331 2.34 -25.99 -19.54
CA ASN A 331 3.08 -25.88 -18.29
C ASN A 331 4.45 -25.19 -18.43
N GLU A 332 4.57 -24.22 -19.33
CA GLU A 332 5.78 -23.46 -19.63
C GLU A 332 5.85 -22.15 -18.83
N TYR A 333 5.71 -22.24 -17.51
CA TYR A 333 5.72 -21.09 -16.61
C TYR A 333 6.12 -21.52 -15.19
N SER A 334 6.72 -20.60 -14.44
CA SER A 334 6.83 -20.66 -12.99
C SER A 334 5.64 -19.98 -12.34
N ASP A 335 5.01 -20.65 -11.37
CA ASP A 335 3.93 -20.08 -10.56
C ASP A 335 4.46 -19.50 -9.24
N LEU A 336 3.57 -18.93 -8.44
CA LEU A 336 3.83 -18.54 -7.06
C LEU A 336 4.27 -19.73 -6.22
N ASN A 337 5.22 -19.50 -5.32
CA ASN A 337 5.59 -20.47 -4.29
C ASN A 337 4.34 -20.96 -3.53
N LYS A 338 4.25 -22.26 -3.29
CA LYS A 338 3.07 -22.89 -2.66
C LYS A 338 2.73 -22.33 -1.29
N ARG A 339 3.69 -21.76 -0.56
CA ARG A 339 3.44 -21.14 0.76
C ARG A 339 2.34 -20.09 0.73
N TYR A 340 2.16 -19.39 -0.39
CA TYR A 340 1.15 -18.34 -0.51
C TYR A 340 -0.28 -18.88 -0.41
N VAL A 341 -0.47 -20.18 -0.71
CA VAL A 341 -1.76 -20.87 -0.65
C VAL A 341 -1.80 -21.92 0.47
N GLU A 342 -0.71 -22.65 0.68
CA GLU A 342 -0.64 -23.77 1.62
C GLU A 342 -0.27 -23.37 3.05
N SER A 343 0.16 -22.11 3.28
CA SER A 343 0.42 -21.57 4.62
C SER A 343 -0.69 -20.61 5.06
N ALA A 344 -1.19 -20.81 6.29
CA ALA A 344 -2.18 -19.92 6.89
C ALA A 344 -1.66 -18.49 7.07
N THR A 345 -0.36 -18.32 7.26
CA THR A 345 0.25 -17.01 7.54
C THR A 345 1.08 -16.48 6.37
N ALA A 346 1.62 -17.37 5.53
CA ALA A 346 2.56 -17.12 4.45
C ALA A 346 3.70 -16.15 4.83
N GLU A 347 3.45 -14.84 4.81
CA GLU A 347 4.34 -13.77 5.26
C GLU A 347 3.54 -12.50 5.64
N PRO A 348 4.11 -11.58 6.44
CA PRO A 348 3.55 -10.24 6.58
C PRO A 348 3.53 -9.47 5.24
N VAL A 349 2.47 -8.72 4.97
CA VAL A 349 2.36 -7.87 3.78
C VAL A 349 2.76 -6.45 4.14
N GLY A 350 3.94 -6.04 3.71
CA GLY A 350 4.46 -4.69 3.88
C GLY A 350 3.78 -3.66 2.97
N LEU A 351 3.51 -2.48 3.51
CA LEU A 351 3.06 -1.29 2.78
C LEU A 351 4.20 -0.29 2.55
N LEU A 352 5.11 -0.22 3.52
CA LEU A 352 6.43 0.42 3.40
C LEU A 352 7.39 -0.36 4.29
N CYS A 353 8.51 -0.79 3.72
CA CYS A 353 9.45 -1.65 4.40
C CYS A 353 10.82 -0.99 4.58
N HIS A 354 11.61 -1.51 5.51
CA HIS A 354 12.96 -1.05 5.79
C HIS A 354 13.87 -1.14 4.55
N TRP A 355 13.69 -2.15 3.69
CA TRP A 355 14.43 -2.20 2.43
C TRP A 355 14.06 -1.04 1.50
N ASP A 356 12.81 -0.57 1.48
CA ASP A 356 12.45 0.62 0.71
C ASP A 356 13.21 1.84 1.21
N LEU A 357 13.24 2.04 2.53
CA LEU A 357 14.01 3.11 3.16
C LEU A 357 15.49 3.07 2.75
N GLU A 358 16.12 1.91 2.87
CA GLU A 358 17.53 1.75 2.53
C GLU A 358 17.79 2.02 1.04
N PHE A 359 16.91 1.58 0.14
CA PHE A 359 17.03 1.92 -1.28
C PHE A 359 16.77 3.41 -1.57
N ILE A 360 15.87 4.06 -0.82
CA ILE A 360 15.64 5.52 -0.89
C ILE A 360 16.90 6.29 -0.47
N LEU A 361 17.55 5.87 0.61
CA LEU A 361 18.81 6.47 1.09
C LEU A 361 19.96 6.21 0.12
N ALA A 362 20.06 5.00 -0.44
CA ALA A 362 21.05 4.69 -1.47
C ALA A 362 20.89 5.57 -2.71
N GLU A 363 19.66 5.77 -3.16
CA GLU A 363 19.35 6.65 -4.28
C GLU A 363 19.69 8.11 -3.97
N ALA A 364 19.27 8.60 -2.80
CA ALA A 364 19.57 9.97 -2.37
C ALA A 364 21.10 10.21 -2.32
N ALA A 365 21.87 9.25 -1.82
CA ALA A 365 23.33 9.31 -1.81
C ALA A 365 23.92 9.32 -3.23
N VAL A 366 23.43 8.48 -4.15
CA VAL A 366 23.84 8.48 -5.57
C VAL A 366 23.54 9.82 -6.25
N ARG A 367 22.43 10.47 -5.86
CA ARG A 367 22.04 11.80 -6.35
C ARG A 367 22.78 12.95 -5.66
N GLY A 368 23.63 12.68 -4.66
CA GLY A 368 24.35 13.69 -3.89
C GLY A 368 23.47 14.50 -2.94
N TRP A 369 22.30 13.97 -2.56
CA TRP A 369 21.40 14.62 -1.61
C TRP A 369 21.85 14.43 -0.16
N ILE A 370 22.57 13.35 0.14
CA ILE A 370 23.12 13.06 1.46
C ILE A 370 24.56 12.54 1.29
N ASP A 371 25.37 12.69 2.34
CA ASP A 371 26.80 12.34 2.30
C ASP A 371 27.10 10.89 2.73
N SER A 372 26.07 10.11 3.08
CA SER A 372 26.24 8.71 3.45
C SER A 372 26.59 7.84 2.23
N ASP A 373 27.21 6.68 2.48
CA ASP A 373 27.65 5.79 1.42
C ASP A 373 26.47 5.02 0.78
N ALA A 374 26.23 5.29 -0.51
CA ALA A 374 25.20 4.62 -1.29
C ALA A 374 25.34 3.09 -1.32
N GLN A 375 26.57 2.57 -1.38
CA GLN A 375 26.81 1.12 -1.45
C GLN A 375 26.40 0.43 -0.15
N THR A 376 26.64 1.06 1.00
CA THR A 376 26.22 0.58 2.31
C THR A 376 24.70 0.50 2.40
N HIS A 377 23.99 1.57 2.06
CA HIS A 377 22.53 1.58 2.04
C HIS A 377 21.95 0.54 1.08
N TYR A 378 22.48 0.46 -0.14
CA TYR A 378 22.08 -0.54 -1.12
C TYR A 378 22.25 -1.97 -0.60
N ALA A 379 23.39 -2.27 0.03
CA ALA A 379 23.65 -3.58 0.63
C ALA A 379 22.73 -3.86 1.83
N ASN A 380 22.39 -2.86 2.64
CA ASN A 380 21.46 -3.01 3.75
C ASN A 380 20.04 -3.31 3.28
N GLY A 381 19.57 -2.66 2.20
CA GLY A 381 18.27 -2.95 1.60
C GLY A 381 18.16 -4.40 1.13
N ILE A 382 19.19 -4.89 0.43
CA ILE A 382 19.27 -6.30 -0.01
C ILE A 382 19.25 -7.24 1.20
N ARG A 383 20.11 -7.01 2.20
CA ARG A 383 20.16 -7.85 3.40
C ARG A 383 18.84 -7.85 4.16
N SER A 384 18.18 -6.70 4.25
CA SER A 384 16.90 -6.58 4.95
C SER A 384 15.81 -7.42 4.28
N SER A 385 15.72 -7.38 2.95
CA SER A 385 14.77 -8.21 2.18
C SER A 385 15.10 -9.70 2.30
N MET A 386 16.38 -10.07 2.20
CA MET A 386 16.81 -11.47 2.33
C MET A 386 16.55 -12.05 3.72
N ARG A 387 16.85 -11.28 4.78
CA ARG A 387 16.56 -11.68 6.17
C ARG A 387 15.07 -11.84 6.42
N PHE A 388 14.23 -11.01 5.79
CA PHE A 388 12.78 -11.18 5.86
C PHE A 388 12.35 -12.54 5.31
N TYR A 389 12.80 -12.91 4.11
CA TYR A 389 12.48 -14.23 3.54
C TYR A 389 13.05 -15.38 4.37
N ALA A 390 14.30 -15.29 4.82
CA ALA A 390 14.92 -16.30 5.67
C ALA A 390 14.19 -16.47 7.03
N HIS A 391 13.54 -15.42 7.53
CA HIS A 391 12.78 -15.47 8.78
C HIS A 391 11.37 -16.05 8.61
N TYR A 392 10.64 -15.63 7.56
CA TYR A 392 9.21 -15.95 7.42
C TYR A 392 8.92 -17.17 6.55
N VAL A 393 9.83 -17.60 5.67
CA VAL A 393 9.59 -18.71 4.75
C VAL A 393 10.12 -20.01 5.36
N PRO A 394 9.25 -21.00 5.65
CA PRO A 394 9.68 -22.29 6.18
C PRO A 394 10.50 -23.11 5.17
N ASP A 395 11.42 -23.94 5.66
CA ASP A 395 12.38 -24.70 4.86
C ASP A 395 11.75 -25.54 3.74
N ASN A 396 10.56 -26.11 3.96
CA ASN A 396 9.86 -26.94 2.96
C ASN A 396 9.39 -26.15 1.72
N TYR A 397 9.45 -24.82 1.76
CA TYR A 397 9.11 -23.92 0.66
C TYR A 397 10.35 -23.27 0.02
N THR A 398 11.56 -23.70 0.37
CA THR A 398 12.82 -23.11 -0.12
C THR A 398 13.43 -23.86 -1.30
N HIS A 399 12.77 -24.93 -1.77
CA HIS A 399 13.25 -25.77 -2.88
C HIS A 399 14.69 -26.30 -2.67
N ASN A 400 15.06 -26.59 -1.41
CA ASN A 400 16.39 -27.03 -0.98
C ASN A 400 17.51 -26.00 -1.22
N VAL A 401 17.18 -24.71 -1.32
CA VAL A 401 18.16 -23.63 -1.45
C VAL A 401 18.06 -22.73 -0.23
N SER A 402 19.04 -22.81 0.67
CA SER A 402 19.06 -21.99 1.87
C SER A 402 19.55 -20.56 1.59
N MET A 403 19.01 -19.61 2.35
CA MET A 403 19.48 -18.22 2.42
C MET A 403 19.98 -17.94 3.84
N ASP A 404 21.13 -18.51 4.17
CA ASP A 404 21.76 -18.41 5.49
C ASP A 404 22.54 -17.10 5.68
N ASP A 405 22.94 -16.80 6.92
CA ASP A 405 23.68 -15.58 7.26
C ASP A 405 24.96 -15.37 6.42
N PRO A 406 25.80 -16.39 6.15
CA PRO A 406 26.96 -16.24 5.25
C PRO A 406 26.58 -15.81 3.83
N TYR A 407 25.55 -16.42 3.24
CA TYR A 407 25.07 -16.01 1.92
C TYR A 407 24.54 -14.57 1.93
N ILE A 408 23.67 -14.25 2.90
CA ILE A 408 23.08 -12.91 3.04
C ILE A 408 24.16 -11.83 3.22
N ALA A 409 25.19 -12.12 4.01
CA ALA A 409 26.28 -11.17 4.27
C ALA A 409 27.11 -10.87 3.01
N SER A 410 27.39 -11.90 2.20
CA SER A 410 28.28 -11.83 1.04
C SER A 410 27.60 -11.45 -0.27
N TYR A 411 26.32 -11.78 -0.47
CA TYR A 411 25.59 -11.57 -1.71
C TYR A 411 25.59 -10.09 -2.21
N PRO A 412 25.42 -9.05 -1.37
CA PRO A 412 25.46 -7.67 -1.88
C PRO A 412 26.75 -7.30 -2.62
N ALA A 413 27.87 -7.98 -2.36
CA ALA A 413 29.12 -7.76 -3.07
C ALA A 413 29.10 -8.32 -4.51
N SER A 414 28.30 -9.35 -4.80
CA SER A 414 28.17 -9.89 -6.17
C SER A 414 27.32 -9.02 -7.09
N VAL A 415 26.57 -8.06 -6.54
CA VAL A 415 25.70 -7.13 -7.27
C VAL A 415 26.00 -5.67 -6.95
N ALA A 416 27.25 -5.34 -6.57
CA ALA A 416 27.63 -4.01 -6.12
C ALA A 416 27.28 -2.89 -7.13
N LEU A 417 26.98 -1.69 -6.61
CA LEU A 417 26.70 -0.50 -7.40
C LEU A 417 27.91 -0.14 -8.27
N ALA A 418 27.68 0.02 -9.57
CA ALA A 418 28.73 0.27 -10.54
C ALA A 418 28.25 1.20 -11.67
N GLY A 419 29.21 1.80 -12.36
CA GLY A 419 28.93 2.73 -13.47
C GLY A 419 28.56 4.14 -13.02
N ASN A 420 27.91 4.88 -13.92
CA ASN A 420 27.49 6.25 -13.69
C ASN A 420 26.26 6.34 -12.77
N THR A 421 25.83 7.56 -12.43
CA THR A 421 24.64 7.82 -11.60
C THR A 421 23.42 7.04 -12.09
N GLU A 422 23.11 7.10 -13.38
CA GLU A 422 21.95 6.46 -13.96
C GLU A 422 21.99 4.92 -13.84
N ASN A 423 23.14 4.30 -14.11
CA ASN A 423 23.33 2.87 -13.93
C ASN A 423 23.10 2.45 -12.47
N LYS A 424 23.62 3.23 -11.51
CA LYS A 424 23.41 2.97 -10.09
C LYS A 424 21.94 3.12 -9.69
N ILE A 425 21.23 4.11 -10.21
CA ILE A 425 19.78 4.25 -10.00
C ILE A 425 19.05 3.01 -10.54
N LYS A 426 19.35 2.57 -11.76
CA LYS A 426 18.77 1.35 -12.33
C LYS A 426 19.02 0.14 -11.42
N GLN A 427 20.24 -0.06 -10.93
CA GLN A 427 20.58 -1.16 -10.01
C GLN A 427 19.80 -1.07 -8.68
N ILE A 428 19.67 0.12 -8.10
CA ILE A 428 18.91 0.37 -6.86
C ILE A 428 17.43 0.03 -7.07
N ILE A 429 16.82 0.57 -8.13
CA ILE A 429 15.40 0.36 -8.41
C ILE A 429 15.12 -1.11 -8.78
N SER A 430 16.02 -1.79 -9.50
CA SER A 430 15.88 -3.23 -9.77
C SER A 430 15.90 -4.08 -8.50
N GLN A 431 16.79 -3.79 -7.53
CA GLN A 431 16.79 -4.50 -6.25
C GLN A 431 15.57 -4.17 -5.39
N LYS A 432 15.12 -2.90 -5.41
CA LYS A 432 13.89 -2.47 -4.75
C LYS A 432 12.67 -3.16 -5.32
N TYR A 433 12.59 -3.29 -6.64
CA TYR A 433 11.56 -4.07 -7.34
C TYR A 433 11.61 -5.53 -6.89
N MET A 434 12.78 -6.19 -6.90
CA MET A 434 12.88 -7.58 -6.44
C MET A 434 12.44 -7.77 -4.98
N ALA A 435 12.72 -6.80 -4.11
CA ALA A 435 12.29 -6.81 -2.71
C ALA A 435 10.80 -6.48 -2.52
N GLY A 436 10.13 -5.90 -3.52
CA GLY A 436 8.75 -5.45 -3.47
C GLY A 436 7.71 -6.50 -3.87
N PHE A 437 8.10 -7.75 -4.12
CA PHE A 437 7.16 -8.80 -4.52
C PHE A 437 6.18 -9.14 -3.37
N PHE A 438 4.88 -8.97 -3.61
CA PHE A 438 3.81 -8.99 -2.60
C PHE A 438 3.97 -8.04 -1.41
N HIS A 439 4.72 -6.96 -1.65
CA HIS A 439 4.81 -5.82 -0.77
C HIS A 439 4.53 -4.53 -1.55
N ASN A 440 4.19 -3.47 -0.85
CA ASN A 440 4.20 -2.11 -1.37
C ASN A 440 3.20 -1.85 -2.52
N GLY A 441 2.18 -2.69 -2.73
CA GLY A 441 1.05 -2.42 -3.63
C GLY A 441 1.44 -1.73 -4.95
N TYR A 442 0.91 -0.52 -5.20
CA TYR A 442 1.19 0.26 -6.42
C TYR A 442 2.52 1.03 -6.40
N LEU A 443 3.32 0.97 -5.32
CA LEU A 443 4.54 1.77 -5.21
C LEU A 443 5.56 1.43 -6.31
N ALA A 444 5.66 0.16 -6.74
CA ALA A 444 6.53 -0.23 -7.87
C ALA A 444 6.07 0.38 -9.20
N TRP A 445 4.76 0.53 -9.40
CA TRP A 445 4.23 1.24 -10.56
C TRP A 445 4.54 2.74 -10.50
N PHE A 446 4.45 3.34 -9.31
CA PHE A 446 4.83 4.74 -9.11
C PHE A 446 6.32 4.94 -9.36
N GLU A 447 7.14 3.98 -8.95
CA GLU A 447 8.59 3.95 -9.16
C GLU A 447 8.95 3.89 -10.64
N PHE A 448 8.27 3.05 -11.41
CA PHE A 448 8.41 2.98 -12.87
C PHE A 448 8.03 4.32 -13.52
N ARG A 449 6.90 4.94 -13.15
CA ARG A 449 6.53 6.27 -13.68
C ARG A 449 7.57 7.34 -13.34
N ARG A 450 8.22 7.22 -12.18
CA ARG A 450 9.20 8.18 -11.67
C ARG A 450 10.55 8.04 -12.35
N THR A 451 11.03 6.82 -12.53
CA THR A 451 12.42 6.51 -12.91
C THR A 451 12.58 5.80 -14.25
N GLY A 452 11.51 5.20 -14.78
CA GLY A 452 11.55 4.31 -15.93
C GLY A 452 12.00 2.88 -15.62
N TYR A 453 12.32 2.57 -14.36
CA TYR A 453 12.85 1.26 -13.96
C TYR A 453 11.92 0.46 -13.02
N PRO A 454 11.97 -0.89 -13.07
CA PRO A 454 12.57 -1.65 -14.17
C PRO A 454 11.84 -1.37 -15.49
N GLU A 455 12.53 -1.55 -16.60
CA GLU A 455 11.93 -1.30 -17.91
C GLU A 455 10.83 -2.34 -18.17
N PHE A 456 9.58 -1.88 -18.28
CA PHE A 456 8.46 -2.73 -18.65
C PHE A 456 8.28 -2.79 -20.15
N VAL A 457 8.01 -3.99 -20.67
CA VAL A 457 7.71 -4.19 -22.08
C VAL A 457 6.27 -3.75 -22.37
N LEU A 458 6.10 -2.98 -23.44
CA LEU A 458 4.80 -2.56 -23.94
C LEU A 458 4.56 -3.17 -25.32
N ASN A 459 3.42 -3.82 -25.47
CA ASN A 459 2.97 -4.38 -26.74
C ASN A 459 1.66 -3.70 -27.17
N PRO A 460 1.68 -2.86 -28.24
CA PRO A 460 0.48 -2.16 -28.70
C PRO A 460 -0.69 -3.06 -29.12
N ASN A 461 -0.42 -4.32 -29.48
CA ASN A 461 -1.46 -5.26 -29.90
C ASN A 461 -2.28 -5.80 -28.72
N SER A 462 -1.67 -5.85 -27.53
CA SER A 462 -2.31 -6.37 -26.32
C SER A 462 -2.71 -5.27 -25.34
N ASN A 463 -2.02 -4.12 -25.37
CA ASN A 463 -2.22 -2.98 -24.49
C ASN A 463 -3.66 -2.45 -24.55
N MET A 464 -4.27 -2.30 -23.38
CA MET A 464 -5.64 -1.85 -23.16
C MET A 464 -5.71 -0.43 -22.60
N ASN A 465 -4.63 0.35 -22.66
CA ASN A 465 -4.70 1.78 -22.35
C ASN A 465 -5.76 2.45 -23.26
N PRO A 466 -6.86 3.00 -22.71
CA PRO A 466 -7.99 3.50 -23.52
C PRO A 466 -7.67 4.73 -24.36
N THR A 467 -6.66 5.50 -23.94
CA THR A 467 -6.27 6.75 -24.61
C THR A 467 -5.33 6.51 -25.77
N ASP A 468 -4.27 5.73 -25.52
CA ASP A 468 -3.19 5.52 -26.46
C ASP A 468 -2.55 4.15 -26.20
N ASN A 469 -2.89 3.17 -27.03
CA ASN A 469 -2.36 1.81 -26.90
C ASN A 469 -0.86 1.71 -27.20
N THR A 470 -0.19 2.78 -27.66
CA THR A 470 1.26 2.83 -27.84
C THR A 470 2.00 3.33 -26.59
N LYS A 471 1.28 3.68 -25.52
CA LYS A 471 1.86 4.21 -24.28
C LYS A 471 1.33 3.51 -23.04
N PHE A 472 2.15 3.50 -22.00
CA PHE A 472 1.68 3.24 -20.64
C PHE A 472 0.82 4.42 -20.17
N PRO A 473 -0.30 4.16 -19.45
CA PRO A 473 -1.05 5.23 -18.79
C PRO A 473 -0.19 5.86 -17.68
N THR A 474 -0.44 7.12 -17.37
CA THR A 474 0.32 7.86 -16.37
C THR A 474 -0.47 8.18 -15.11
N ARG A 475 -1.80 8.00 -15.14
CA ARG A 475 -2.72 8.29 -14.04
C ARG A 475 -4.06 7.56 -14.20
N TRP A 476 -4.80 7.47 -13.11
CA TRP A 476 -6.21 7.09 -13.14
C TRP A 476 -7.08 8.31 -13.41
N GLN A 477 -8.27 8.10 -13.97
CA GLN A 477 -9.27 9.15 -14.07
C GLN A 477 -9.88 9.52 -12.70
N TYR A 478 -10.50 10.69 -12.62
CA TYR A 478 -11.20 11.09 -11.40
C TYR A 478 -12.43 10.19 -11.14
N PRO A 479 -12.83 9.98 -9.87
CA PRO A 479 -13.98 9.16 -9.54
C PRO A 479 -15.27 9.68 -10.16
N GLN A 480 -16.20 8.78 -10.49
CA GLN A 480 -17.51 9.16 -11.04
C GLN A 480 -18.31 10.06 -10.07
N ASN A 481 -18.15 9.86 -8.76
CA ASN A 481 -18.81 10.68 -7.74
C ASN A 481 -18.38 12.16 -7.80
N GLU A 482 -17.14 12.45 -8.17
CA GLU A 482 -16.67 13.83 -8.31
C GLU A 482 -17.33 14.52 -9.51
N ILE A 483 -17.53 13.79 -10.61
CA ILE A 483 -18.29 14.26 -11.78
C ILE A 483 -19.75 14.53 -11.41
N ASN A 484 -20.33 13.71 -10.54
CA ASN A 484 -21.75 13.80 -10.20
C ASN A 484 -22.05 14.90 -9.16
N TYR A 485 -21.14 15.12 -8.20
CA TYR A 485 -21.42 15.92 -7.00
C TYR A 485 -20.51 17.14 -6.82
N ASN A 486 -19.36 17.21 -7.49
CA ASN A 486 -18.37 18.27 -7.35
C ASN A 486 -17.84 18.76 -8.71
N THR A 487 -18.71 18.76 -9.73
CA THR A 487 -18.36 18.93 -11.14
C THR A 487 -17.59 20.22 -11.43
N ASP A 488 -18.02 21.36 -10.88
CA ASP A 488 -17.40 22.66 -11.18
C ASP A 488 -15.94 22.72 -10.70
N ASN A 489 -15.69 22.34 -9.44
CA ASN A 489 -14.34 22.27 -8.88
C ASN A 489 -13.47 21.22 -9.59
N LEU A 490 -14.06 20.08 -9.97
CA LEU A 490 -13.35 19.07 -10.75
C LEU A 490 -12.95 19.60 -12.14
N ASN A 491 -13.84 20.29 -12.83
CA ASN A 491 -13.58 20.86 -14.14
C ASN A 491 -12.45 21.91 -14.07
N GLU A 492 -12.42 22.74 -13.04
CA GLU A 492 -11.31 23.67 -12.80
C GLU A 492 -9.97 22.94 -12.63
N ALA A 493 -9.95 21.85 -11.86
CA ALA A 493 -8.75 21.04 -11.65
C ALA A 493 -8.26 20.35 -12.93
N VAL A 494 -9.18 19.76 -13.70
CA VAL A 494 -8.88 19.09 -14.97
C VAL A 494 -8.42 20.13 -16.02
N GLN A 495 -9.04 21.30 -16.05
CA GLN A 495 -8.63 22.39 -16.93
C GLN A 495 -7.19 22.84 -16.63
N ARG A 496 -6.87 23.03 -15.34
CA ARG A 496 -5.54 23.47 -14.89
C ARG A 496 -4.44 22.46 -15.20
N GLN A 497 -4.72 21.17 -15.05
CA GLN A 497 -3.68 20.13 -15.17
C GLN A 497 -3.54 19.56 -16.58
N TYR A 498 -4.67 19.40 -17.26
CA TYR A 498 -4.81 18.53 -18.44
C TYR A 498 -5.58 19.19 -19.59
N ASN A 499 -5.67 20.52 -19.60
CA ASN A 499 -6.35 21.31 -20.65
C ASN A 499 -7.80 20.86 -20.90
N GLY A 500 -8.50 20.46 -19.84
CA GLY A 500 -9.93 20.11 -19.89
C GLY A 500 -10.22 18.64 -20.22
N SER A 501 -9.18 17.79 -20.37
CA SER A 501 -9.34 16.36 -20.64
C SER A 501 -8.89 15.50 -19.47
N ASP A 502 -9.82 14.80 -18.80
CA ASP A 502 -9.50 13.80 -17.76
C ASP A 502 -8.99 12.51 -18.41
N ASP A 503 -7.76 12.56 -18.88
CA ASP A 503 -7.15 11.56 -19.74
C ASP A 503 -6.15 10.66 -18.99
N PHE A 504 -6.03 9.38 -19.38
CA PHE A 504 -5.11 8.43 -18.74
C PHE A 504 -3.62 8.77 -18.98
N ASN A 505 -3.31 9.47 -20.07
CA ASN A 505 -1.96 9.95 -20.41
C ASN A 505 -1.72 11.42 -20.02
N GLY A 506 -2.64 12.04 -19.28
CA GLY A 506 -2.43 13.36 -18.68
C GLY A 506 -1.23 13.35 -17.72
N ILE A 507 -0.19 14.13 -18.03
CA ILE A 507 1.03 14.18 -17.22
C ILE A 507 0.78 15.00 -15.96
N MET A 508 0.75 14.31 -14.80
CA MET A 508 0.63 14.94 -13.48
C MET A 508 1.82 15.86 -13.20
N TRP A 509 1.62 16.90 -12.37
CA TRP A 509 2.66 17.87 -12.01
C TRP A 509 3.96 17.20 -11.52
N ILE A 510 3.87 16.17 -10.69
CA ILE A 510 5.03 15.45 -10.14
C ILE A 510 5.89 14.76 -11.22
N LEU A 511 5.29 14.40 -12.36
CA LEU A 511 5.98 13.70 -13.46
C LEU A 511 6.58 14.66 -14.50
N LYS A 512 6.14 15.92 -14.52
CA LYS A 512 6.72 16.97 -15.38
C LYS A 512 8.16 17.24 -14.97
N GLU A 513 8.98 17.71 -15.90
CA GLU A 513 10.30 18.27 -15.57
C GLU A 513 10.20 19.56 -14.74
#